data_AF-A0A957G4F4-F1
#
_entry.id   AF-A0A957G4F4-F1
#
_cell.length_a   1.000
_cell.length_b   1.000
_cell.length_c   1.000
_cell.angle_alpha   90.00
_cell.angle_beta   90.00
_cell.angle_gamma   90.00
#
_symmetry.space_group_name_H-M   'P 1'
#
loop_
_entity.id
_entity.type
_entity.pdbx_description
1 polymer ?
#
loop_
_entity_poly.entity_id
_entity_poly.type
_entity_poly.pdbx_seq_one_letter_code
_entity_poly.pdbx_strand_id
1 'polypeptide(L)'
;IRWFNGLTVIQFNMPQSVLDGALGHTATTAYSYRLNTSFAPRRNYGRDLSAMTQPFLLVAGLEDESFIAEAYEPTMSQFTDSGSYALLPDLGHINLLTAPEATAIVTNWLVNLDTD
;
A
#
# COMPACT_ATOMS: atom_id res chain seq x y z
N ILE A 1 -17.67 -13.93 -14.72
CA ILE A 1 -17.27 -13.42 -16.06
C ILE A 1 -16.03 -12.52 -15.87
N ARG A 2 -14.90 -12.77 -16.54
CA ARG A 2 -13.67 -11.95 -16.45
C ARG A 2 -13.18 -11.38 -17.80
N TRP A 3 -13.88 -11.72 -18.88
CA TRP A 3 -13.51 -11.41 -20.26
C TRP A 3 -13.24 -9.92 -20.50
N PHE A 4 -13.97 -9.05 -19.80
CA PHE A 4 -13.86 -7.60 -19.95
C PHE A 4 -12.86 -6.93 -19.00
N ASN A 5 -12.19 -7.70 -18.13
CA ASN A 5 -11.31 -7.11 -17.12
C ASN A 5 -10.07 -6.42 -17.72
N GLY A 6 -9.72 -6.73 -18.97
CA GLY A 6 -8.64 -6.07 -19.71
C GLY A 6 -9.04 -4.74 -20.37
N LEU A 7 -10.33 -4.40 -20.41
CA LEU A 7 -10.79 -3.17 -21.06
C LEU A 7 -10.44 -1.94 -20.21
N THR A 8 -10.05 -0.85 -20.88
CA THR A 8 -9.81 0.46 -20.27
C THR A 8 -11.07 1.02 -19.63
N VAL A 9 -10.96 1.50 -18.40
CA VAL A 9 -12.07 2.13 -17.65
C VAL A 9 -11.72 3.52 -17.14
N ILE A 10 -10.44 3.88 -17.07
CA ILE A 10 -9.96 5.23 -16.73
C ILE A 10 -8.88 5.61 -17.74
N GLN A 11 -8.90 6.86 -18.19
CA GLN A 11 -7.83 7.49 -18.95
C GLN A 11 -7.46 8.81 -18.27
N PHE A 12 -6.17 9.09 -18.18
CA PHE A 12 -5.65 10.29 -17.54
C PHE A 12 -5.28 11.33 -18.59
N ASN A 13 -5.72 12.56 -18.37
CA ASN A 13 -5.25 13.71 -19.14
C ASN A 13 -3.89 14.17 -18.62
N MET A 14 -2.85 13.39 -18.90
CA MET A 14 -1.49 13.68 -18.45
C MET A 14 -0.93 14.93 -19.17
N PRO A 15 -0.23 15.84 -18.46
CA PRO A 15 0.43 16.97 -19.09
C PRO A 15 1.46 16.51 -20.13
N GLN A 16 1.55 17.23 -21.25
CA GLN A 16 2.52 16.92 -22.31
C GLN A 16 3.97 16.94 -21.79
N SER A 17 4.26 17.82 -20.83
CA SER A 17 5.58 17.88 -20.17
C SER A 17 5.97 16.59 -19.44
N VAL A 18 5.00 15.80 -18.98
CA VAL A 18 5.23 14.47 -18.39
C VAL A 18 5.47 13.44 -19.49
N LEU A 19 4.65 13.46 -20.54
CA LEU A 19 4.72 12.48 -21.63
C LEU A 19 5.98 12.62 -22.49
N ASP A 20 6.45 13.85 -22.70
CA ASP A 20 7.66 14.15 -23.47
C ASP A 20 8.94 14.15 -22.60
N GLY A 21 8.78 14.01 -21.29
CA GLY A 21 9.92 13.93 -20.36
C GLY A 21 10.74 12.65 -20.53
N ALA A 22 11.94 12.62 -19.96
CA ALA A 22 12.86 11.47 -20.08
C ALA A 22 12.24 10.13 -19.63
N LEU A 23 11.30 10.17 -18.68
CA LEU A 23 10.57 9.01 -18.16
C LEU A 23 9.12 8.94 -18.68
N GLY A 24 8.74 9.71 -19.70
CA GLY A 24 7.35 9.73 -20.19
C GLY A 24 6.86 8.37 -20.67
N HIS A 25 7.76 7.53 -21.19
CA HIS A 25 7.48 6.15 -21.59
C HIS A 25 7.09 5.22 -20.43
N THR A 26 7.36 5.60 -19.17
CA THR A 26 6.94 4.85 -17.97
C THR A 26 5.61 5.35 -17.41
N ALA A 27 5.03 6.43 -17.95
CA ALA A 27 3.77 6.98 -17.47
C ALA A 27 2.61 6.02 -17.76
N THR A 28 1.86 5.66 -16.72
CA THR A 28 0.63 4.89 -16.90
C THR A 28 -0.52 5.86 -17.23
N THR A 29 -0.89 5.93 -18.50
CA THR A 29 -1.89 6.90 -19.00
C THR A 29 -3.33 6.40 -18.94
N ALA A 30 -3.55 5.12 -18.65
CA ALA A 30 -4.87 4.53 -18.56
C ALA A 30 -4.88 3.29 -17.65
N TYR A 31 -6.00 3.04 -17.00
CA TYR A 31 -6.22 1.81 -16.22
C TYR A 31 -7.25 0.91 -16.91
N SER A 32 -6.89 -0.37 -17.07
CA SER A 32 -7.88 -1.42 -17.31
C SER A 32 -8.75 -1.64 -16.08
N TYR A 33 -9.93 -2.25 -16.23
CA TYR A 33 -10.79 -2.61 -15.09
C TYR A 33 -10.00 -3.41 -14.03
N ARG A 34 -9.21 -4.40 -14.47
CA ARG A 34 -8.39 -5.22 -13.57
C ARG A 34 -7.38 -4.39 -12.78
N LEU A 35 -6.67 -3.47 -13.44
CA LEU A 35 -5.68 -2.60 -12.81
C LEU A 35 -6.35 -1.64 -11.83
N ASN A 36 -7.47 -1.03 -12.20
CA ASN A 36 -8.19 -0.14 -11.29
C ASN A 36 -8.68 -0.90 -10.04
N THR A 37 -9.18 -2.13 -10.20
CA THR A 37 -9.61 -2.94 -9.06
C THR A 37 -8.48 -3.46 -8.18
N SER A 38 -7.24 -3.52 -8.68
CA SER A 38 -6.11 -4.04 -7.89
C SER A 38 -5.54 -3.06 -6.87
N PHE A 39 -6.02 -1.82 -6.84
CA PHE A 39 -5.68 -0.86 -5.77
C PHE A 39 -6.43 -1.15 -4.45
N ALA A 40 -7.44 -2.02 -4.47
CA ALA A 40 -8.15 -2.45 -3.28
C ALA A 40 -7.85 -3.94 -2.97
N PRO A 41 -7.90 -4.35 -1.69
CA PRO A 41 -7.91 -5.76 -1.32
C PRO A 41 -9.03 -6.52 -2.04
N ARG A 42 -8.85 -7.85 -2.18
CA ARG A 42 -9.92 -8.70 -2.68
C ARG A 42 -11.13 -8.61 -1.76
N ARG A 43 -12.34 -8.79 -2.29
CA ARG A 43 -13.59 -8.74 -1.48
C ARG A 43 -13.55 -9.63 -0.24
N ASN A 44 -12.84 -10.76 -0.30
CA ASN A 44 -12.63 -11.70 0.80
C ASN A 44 -11.24 -11.55 1.43
N TYR A 45 -10.76 -10.32 1.62
CA TYR A 45 -9.42 -10.01 2.13
C TYR A 45 -9.07 -10.75 3.43
N GLY A 46 -10.05 -11.06 4.30
CA GLY A 46 -9.82 -11.84 5.51
C GLY A 46 -9.17 -13.21 5.25
N ARG A 47 -9.45 -13.86 4.11
CA ARG A 47 -8.77 -15.10 3.72
C ARG A 47 -7.27 -14.87 3.47
N ASP A 48 -6.93 -13.75 2.84
CA ASP A 48 -5.54 -13.41 2.55
C ASP A 48 -4.82 -13.04 3.87
N LEU A 49 -5.48 -12.28 4.76
CA LEU A 49 -4.95 -11.94 6.08
C LEU A 49 -4.74 -13.17 6.98
N SER A 50 -5.70 -14.09 7.05
CA SER A 50 -5.54 -15.34 7.82
C SER A 50 -4.47 -16.28 7.27
N ALA A 51 -4.02 -16.07 6.02
CA ALA A 51 -2.90 -16.81 5.46
C ALA A 51 -1.53 -16.16 5.77
N MET A 52 -1.51 -14.95 6.34
CA MET A 52 -0.29 -14.30 6.81
C MET A 52 0.09 -14.85 8.18
N THR A 53 0.92 -15.90 8.17
CA THR A 53 1.41 -16.58 9.40
C THR A 53 2.85 -16.23 9.75
N GLN A 54 3.51 -15.41 8.92
CA GLN A 54 4.87 -14.94 9.19
C GLN A 54 4.80 -13.54 9.81
N PRO A 55 5.72 -13.19 10.71
CA PRO A 55 5.77 -11.85 11.29
C PRO A 55 5.81 -10.78 10.20
N PHE A 56 5.02 -9.73 10.37
CA PHE A 56 5.07 -8.55 9.50
C PHE A 56 4.98 -7.26 10.32
N LEU A 57 5.55 -6.20 9.77
CA LEU A 57 5.40 -4.84 10.28
C LEU A 57 4.58 -4.02 9.27
N LEU A 58 3.53 -3.38 9.76
CA LEU A 58 2.80 -2.35 9.04
C LEU A 58 3.18 -0.98 9.61
N VAL A 59 3.66 -0.09 8.73
CA VAL A 59 3.94 1.31 9.07
C VAL A 59 3.04 2.20 8.25
N ALA A 60 2.36 3.16 8.89
CA ALA A 60 1.52 4.13 8.22
C ALA A 60 1.63 5.51 8.89
N GLY A 61 1.46 6.58 8.11
CA GLY A 61 1.35 7.93 8.65
C GLY A 61 -0.06 8.22 9.15
N LEU A 62 -0.19 8.94 10.27
CA LEU A 62 -1.51 9.31 10.83
C LEU A 62 -2.26 10.35 9.99
N GLU A 63 -1.54 11.10 9.15
CA GLU A 63 -2.12 12.10 8.24
C GLU A 63 -2.25 11.56 6.80
N ASP A 64 -2.30 10.23 6.62
CA ASP A 64 -2.42 9.60 5.30
C ASP A 64 -3.71 10.04 4.59
N GLU A 65 -3.54 10.70 3.45
CA GLU A 65 -4.62 11.25 2.64
C GLU A 65 -5.34 10.20 1.77
N SER A 66 -4.79 8.98 1.68
CA SER A 66 -5.29 7.87 0.88
C SER A 66 -5.93 6.76 1.71
N PHE A 67 -5.52 6.60 2.98
CA PHE A 67 -5.94 5.52 3.88
C PHE A 67 -6.28 6.00 5.29
N ILE A 68 -7.17 5.29 5.97
CA ILE A 68 -7.47 5.52 7.40
C ILE A 68 -6.46 4.69 8.22
N ALA A 69 -5.34 5.29 8.59
CA ALA A 69 -4.22 4.58 9.22
C ALA A 69 -4.61 3.85 10.52
N GLU A 70 -5.45 4.47 11.35
CA GLU A 70 -5.93 3.89 12.60
C GLU A 70 -6.81 2.63 12.40
N ALA A 71 -7.32 2.41 11.18
CA ALA A 71 -8.15 1.25 10.88
C ALA A 71 -7.35 -0.04 10.62
N TYR A 72 -6.02 0.04 10.40
CA TYR A 72 -5.22 -1.11 10.03
C TYR A 72 -5.22 -2.21 11.09
N GLU A 73 -4.76 -1.91 12.31
CA GLU A 73 -4.70 -2.87 13.41
C GLU A 73 -6.07 -3.48 13.76
N PRO A 74 -7.14 -2.70 14.04
CA PRO A 74 -8.44 -3.28 14.38
C PRO A 74 -9.06 -4.08 13.22
N THR A 75 -8.70 -3.80 11.96
CA THR A 75 -9.17 -4.60 10.81
C THR A 75 -8.38 -5.90 10.67
N MET A 76 -7.05 -5.84 10.79
CA MET A 76 -6.18 -6.98 10.50
C MET A 76 -6.07 -7.97 11.67
N SER A 77 -6.06 -7.49 12.91
CA SER A 77 -5.97 -8.31 14.13
C SER A 77 -7.17 -9.26 14.33
N GLN A 78 -8.28 -9.03 13.62
CA GLN A 78 -9.40 -9.97 13.55
C GLN A 78 -9.07 -11.29 12.83
N PHE A 79 -8.01 -11.30 12.00
CA PHE A 79 -7.71 -12.42 11.10
C PHE A 79 -6.33 -13.05 11.30
N THR A 80 -5.38 -12.32 11.88
CA THR A 80 -4.01 -12.78 12.17
C THR A 80 -3.43 -12.01 13.37
N ASP A 81 -2.62 -12.69 14.16
CA ASP A 81 -1.84 -12.14 15.28
C ASP A 81 -0.36 -11.91 14.91
N SER A 82 0.03 -12.17 13.66
CA SER A 82 1.43 -12.07 13.20
C SER A 82 1.90 -10.63 12.92
N GLY A 83 1.07 -9.62 13.17
CA GLY A 83 1.30 -8.24 12.77
C GLY A 83 1.76 -7.33 13.91
N SER A 84 2.77 -6.51 13.63
CA SER A 84 3.14 -5.33 14.42
C SER A 84 2.73 -4.06 13.67
N TYR A 85 2.24 -3.04 14.38
CA TYR A 85 1.71 -1.82 13.78
C TYR A 85 2.43 -0.59 14.34
N ALA A 86 2.89 0.29 13.45
CA ALA A 86 3.53 1.55 13.81
C ALA A 86 2.85 2.71 13.06
N LEU A 87 2.13 3.54 13.82
CA LEU A 87 1.49 4.74 13.29
C LEU A 87 2.32 5.97 13.65
N LEU A 88 2.72 6.74 12.64
CA LEU A 88 3.63 7.88 12.81
C LEU A 88 2.88 9.20 12.70
N PRO A 89 2.98 10.10 13.71
CA PRO A 89 2.38 11.41 13.64
C PRO A 89 3.04 12.28 12.55
N ASP A 90 2.33 13.29 12.08
CA ASP A 90 2.81 14.30 11.14
C ASP A 90 3.31 13.76 9.78
N LEU A 91 2.97 12.51 9.46
CA LEU A 91 3.29 11.84 8.19
C LEU A 91 2.01 11.45 7.47
N GLY A 92 1.99 11.70 6.16
CA GLY A 92 0.97 11.26 5.20
C GLY A 92 1.45 10.09 4.34
N HIS A 93 0.81 9.88 3.19
CA HIS A 93 1.03 8.68 2.39
C HIS A 93 2.43 8.61 1.77
N ILE A 94 2.85 9.71 1.11
CA ILE A 94 4.08 9.72 0.31
C ILE A 94 5.31 10.12 1.11
N ASN A 95 5.19 11.10 2.02
CA ASN A 95 6.34 11.58 2.80
C ASN A 95 6.87 10.51 3.79
N LEU A 96 6.03 9.54 4.17
CA LEU A 96 6.42 8.35 4.93
C LEU A 96 7.59 7.61 4.30
N LEU A 97 7.64 7.51 2.97
CA LEU A 97 8.65 6.73 2.24
C LEU A 97 10.08 7.26 2.42
N THR A 98 10.21 8.53 2.81
CA THR A 98 11.50 9.20 3.01
C THR A 98 11.72 9.65 4.45
N ALA A 99 10.79 9.32 5.36
CA ALA A 99 10.88 9.72 6.76
C ALA A 99 12.02 8.96 7.48
N PRO A 100 12.94 9.67 8.17
CA PRO A 100 13.97 9.03 8.98
C PRO A 100 13.39 8.10 10.06
N GLU A 101 12.24 8.47 10.64
CA GLU A 101 11.51 7.71 11.66
C GLU A 101 11.04 6.36 11.10
N ALA A 102 10.46 6.36 9.90
CA ALA A 102 10.03 5.14 9.23
C ALA A 102 11.24 4.22 8.94
N THR A 103 12.34 4.80 8.48
CA THR A 103 13.59 4.06 8.22
C THR A 103 14.13 3.41 9.49
N ALA A 104 14.15 4.15 10.60
CA ALA A 104 14.63 3.65 11.89
C ALA A 104 13.77 2.49 12.42
N ILE A 105 12.44 2.60 12.32
CA ILE A 105 11.50 1.57 12.76
C ILE A 105 11.66 0.30 11.93
N VAL A 106 11.69 0.42 10.61
CA VAL A 106 11.88 -0.74 9.72
C VAL A 106 13.23 -1.41 9.97
N THR A 107 14.30 -0.63 10.12
CA THR A 107 15.64 -1.16 10.42
C THR A 107 15.66 -1.91 11.75
N ASN A 108 15.09 -1.32 12.80
CA ASN A 108 15.01 -1.94 14.11
C ASN A 108 14.18 -3.23 14.07
N TRP A 109 13.05 -3.23 13.36
CA TRP A 109 12.22 -4.43 13.23
C TRP A 109 12.96 -5.57 12.53
N LEU A 110 13.66 -5.27 11.43
CA LEU A 110 14.44 -6.27 10.69
C LEU A 110 15.59 -6.87 11.52
N VAL A 111 16.29 -6.04 12.31
CA VAL A 111 17.40 -6.52 13.17
C VAL A 111 16.92 -7.45 14.29
N ASN A 112 15.68 -7.28 14.75
CA ASN A 112 15.10 -8.08 15.82
C ASN A 112 14.15 -9.19 15.32
N LEU A 113 14.09 -9.43 14.00
CA LEU A 113 13.11 -10.35 13.42
C LEU A 113 13.39 -11.84 13.75
N ASP A 114 14.65 -12.19 14.02
CA ASP A 114 15.13 -13.56 14.27
C ASP A 114 15.57 -13.79 15.72
N THR A 115 15.31 -12.85 16.63
CA THR A 115 15.84 -12.89 18.01
C THR A 115 14.90 -13.52 19.05
N ASP A 116 13.75 -14.06 18.62
CA ASP A 116 12.79 -14.84 19.44
C ASP A 116 12.57 -16.24 18.82
#